data_AF-A0A534U458-F1
#
_entry.id   AF-A0A534U458-F1
#
_cell.length_a   1.000
_cell.length_b   1.000
_cell.length_c   1.000
_cell.angle_alpha   90.00
_cell.angle_beta   90.00
_cell.angle_gamma   90.00
#
_symmetry.space_group_name_H-M   'P 1'
#
loop_
_entity.id
_entity.type
_entity.pdbx_description
1 polymer ?
#
loop_
_entity_poly.entity_id
_entity_poly.type
_entity_poly.pdbx_seq_one_letter_code
_entity_poly.pdbx_strand_id
1 'polypeptide(L)'
;EGERDPQRVDQAREELRRALYFLRDRLGAQTFLCGSEFTLADAAFAPRIMVLGRLGIELEPALASVQTWIDRIRARPSVRSLGL
;
A
#
# COMPACT_ATOMS: atom_id res chain seq x y z
N GLU A 1 -5.28 4.09 -28.65
CA GLU A 1 -4.79 4.68 -27.39
C GLU A 1 -5.97 5.35 -26.71
N GLY A 2 -6.23 5.01 -25.43
CA GLY A 2 -7.37 5.58 -24.69
C GLY A 2 -7.07 7.02 -24.30
N GLU A 3 -7.99 7.92 -24.62
CA GLU A 3 -7.97 9.33 -24.22
C GLU A 3 -7.72 9.43 -22.72
N ARG A 4 -6.67 10.18 -22.32
CA ARG A 4 -6.33 10.40 -20.92
C ARG A 4 -7.43 11.27 -20.31
N ASP A 5 -8.34 10.64 -19.58
CA ASP A 5 -9.41 11.29 -18.85
C ASP A 5 -8.87 11.77 -17.48
N PRO A 6 -8.58 13.08 -17.30
CA PRO A 6 -7.98 13.58 -16.07
C PRO A 6 -8.92 13.41 -14.87
N GLN A 7 -10.23 13.52 -15.11
CA GLN A 7 -11.24 13.36 -14.07
C GLN A 7 -11.24 11.93 -13.51
N ARG A 8 -11.07 10.91 -14.36
CA ARG A 8 -10.93 9.52 -13.91
C ARG A 8 -9.66 9.30 -13.10
N VAL A 9 -8.55 9.95 -13.49
CA VAL A 9 -7.29 9.85 -12.74
C VAL A 9 -7.44 10.47 -11.35
N ASP A 10 -8.05 11.66 -11.26
CA ASP A 10 -8.27 12.33 -9.98
C ASP A 10 -9.20 11.54 -9.06
N GLN A 11 -10.28 10.97 -9.62
CA GLN A 11 -11.16 10.08 -8.87
C GLN A 11 -10.42 8.84 -8.34
N ALA A 12 -9.58 8.21 -9.17
CA ALA A 12 -8.79 7.05 -8.75
C ALA A 12 -7.76 7.40 -7.66
N ARG A 13 -7.16 8.59 -7.71
CA ARG A 13 -6.25 9.09 -6.65
C ARG A 13 -6.98 9.25 -5.32
N GLU A 14 -8.19 9.78 -5.37
CA GLU A 14 -9.01 10.00 -4.18
C GLU A 14 -9.56 8.68 -3.61
N GLU A 15 -9.94 7.72 -4.46
CA GLU A 15 -10.26 6.34 -4.04
C GLU A 15 -9.06 5.64 -3.38
N LEU A 16 -7.87 5.79 -3.95
CA LEU A 16 -6.65 5.27 -3.36
C LEU A 16 -6.36 5.92 -2.01
N ARG A 17 -6.52 7.25 -1.89
CA ARG A 17 -6.37 7.96 -0.61
C ARG A 17 -7.29 7.34 0.44
N ARG A 18 -8.58 7.16 0.15
CA ARG A 18 -9.52 6.50 1.07
C ARG A 18 -9.08 5.09 1.46
N ALA A 19 -8.61 4.29 0.50
CA ALA A 19 -8.14 2.94 0.77
C ALA A 19 -6.91 2.93 1.69
N LEU A 20 -5.98 3.87 1.52
CA LEU A 20 -4.79 4.00 2.37
C LEU A 20 -5.16 4.41 3.80
N TYR A 21 -6.13 5.32 3.97
CA TYR A 21 -6.66 5.68 5.29
C TYR A 21 -7.38 4.51 5.96
N PHE A 22 -8.14 3.72 5.20
CA PHE A 22 -8.73 2.49 5.72
C PHE A 22 -7.66 1.50 6.20
N LEU A 23 -6.59 1.29 5.42
CA LEU A 23 -5.46 0.46 5.84
C LEU A 23 -4.76 1.01 7.09
N ARG A 24 -4.55 2.32 7.17
CA ARG A 24 -3.99 2.99 8.35
C ARG A 24 -4.81 2.68 9.60
N ASP A 25 -6.13 2.81 9.52
CA ASP A 25 -7.04 2.59 10.64
C ASP A 25 -7.09 1.11 11.05
N ARG A 26 -7.04 0.20 10.07
CA ARG A 26 -6.98 -1.25 10.31
C ARG A 26 -5.64 -1.70 10.89
N LEU A 27 -4.55 -1.08 10.45
CA LEU A 27 -3.23 -1.31 11.02
C LEU A 27 -3.20 -0.79 12.45
N GLY A 28 -3.67 0.43 12.74
CA GLY A 28 -3.74 0.95 14.10
C GLY A 28 -2.45 0.67 14.90
N ALA A 29 -2.57 -0.13 15.97
CA ALA A 29 -1.45 -0.65 16.77
C ALA A 29 -0.95 -2.05 16.38
N GLN A 30 -1.57 -2.69 15.38
CA GLN A 30 -1.22 -4.00 14.86
C GLN A 30 0.05 -3.96 14.00
N THR A 31 0.72 -5.11 13.89
CA THR A 31 1.95 -5.25 13.10
C THR A 31 1.66 -5.52 11.62
N PHE A 32 0.61 -6.29 11.37
CA PHE A 32 0.12 -6.77 10.07
C PHE A 32 -1.40 -6.61 9.96
N LEU A 33 -1.96 -6.82 8.77
CA LEU A 33 -3.39 -6.54 8.51
C LEU A 33 -4.36 -7.35 9.37
N CYS A 34 -3.94 -8.52 9.85
CA CYS A 34 -4.75 -9.41 10.68
C CYS A 34 -4.22 -9.57 12.11
N GLY A 35 -3.33 -8.69 12.58
CA GLY A 35 -2.81 -8.72 13.95
C GLY A 35 -1.29 -8.72 14.03
N SER A 36 -0.72 -9.56 14.87
CA SER A 36 0.72 -9.65 15.13
C SER A 36 1.48 -10.53 14.12
N GLU A 37 0.77 -11.41 13.41
CA GLU A 37 1.38 -12.37 12.49
C GLU A 37 1.12 -12.00 11.02
N PHE A 38 2.10 -12.33 10.16
CA PHE A 38 1.97 -12.16 8.72
C PHE A 38 1.00 -13.21 8.17
N THR A 39 0.03 -12.77 7.37
CA THR A 39 -1.00 -13.66 6.84
C THR A 39 -1.13 -13.56 5.32
N LEU A 40 -2.03 -14.36 4.76
CA LEU A 40 -2.42 -14.26 3.35
C LEU A 40 -2.92 -12.85 2.98
N ALA A 41 -3.52 -12.10 3.92
CA ALA A 41 -3.99 -10.75 3.66
C ALA A 41 -2.83 -9.82 3.27
N ASP A 42 -1.71 -9.89 3.99
CA ASP A 42 -0.52 -9.09 3.73
C ASP A 42 0.12 -9.49 2.39
N ALA A 43 0.27 -10.80 2.15
CA ALA A 43 0.80 -11.32 0.88
C ALA A 43 -0.04 -10.91 -0.33
N ALA A 44 -1.37 -10.97 -0.21
CA ALA A 44 -2.27 -10.59 -1.28
C ALA A 44 -2.19 -9.08 -1.59
N PHE A 45 -2.00 -8.24 -0.57
CA PHE A 45 -1.90 -6.79 -0.77
C PHE A 45 -0.53 -6.31 -1.25
N ALA A 46 0.55 -7.01 -0.91
CA ALA A 46 1.93 -6.57 -1.16
C ALA A 46 2.19 -6.06 -2.59
N PRO A 47 1.80 -6.77 -3.68
CA PRO A 47 2.09 -6.31 -5.04
C PRO A 47 1.44 -4.96 -5.38
N ARG A 48 0.22 -4.71 -4.88
CA ARG A 48 -0.51 -3.45 -5.14
C ARG A 48 0.15 -2.26 -4.49
N ILE A 49 0.72 -2.44 -3.30
CA ILE A 49 1.30 -1.33 -2.55
C ILE A 49 2.74 -1.06 -2.99
N MET A 50 3.47 -2.10 -3.42
CA MET A 50 4.85 -1.93 -3.90
C MET A 50 4.95 -1.10 -5.18
N VAL A 51 3.91 -1.07 -6.03
CA VAL A 51 3.91 -0.28 -7.27
C VAL A 51 3.63 1.22 -7.05
N LEU A 52 3.14 1.64 -5.88
CA LEU A 52 2.72 3.04 -5.66
C LEU A 52 3.84 4.06 -5.93
N GLY A 53 5.07 3.76 -5.50
CA GLY A 53 6.22 4.62 -5.78
C GLY A 53 6.51 4.77 -7.29
N ARG A 54 6.31 3.70 -8.07
CA ARG A 54 6.46 3.74 -9.54
C ARG A 54 5.36 4.56 -10.22
N LEU A 55 4.22 4.75 -9.55
CA LEU A 55 3.13 5.61 -10.00
C LEU A 55 3.28 7.06 -9.54
N GLY A 56 4.41 7.42 -8.90
CA GLY A 56 4.64 8.76 -8.37
C GLY A 56 3.74 9.10 -7.18
N ILE A 57 3.35 8.09 -6.40
CA ILE A 57 2.47 8.25 -5.24
C ILE A 57 3.32 8.16 -3.99
N GLU A 58 3.42 9.29 -3.28
CA GLU A 58 4.10 9.40 -2.00
C GLU A 58 3.09 9.32 -0.86
N LEU A 59 3.45 8.60 0.21
CA LEU A 59 2.61 8.50 1.40
C LEU A 59 2.83 9.74 2.28
N GLU A 60 1.75 10.43 2.61
CA GLU A 60 1.80 11.56 3.53
C GLU A 60 2.10 11.10 4.97
N PRO A 61 2.61 11.98 5.86
CA PRO A 61 2.99 11.61 7.23
C PRO A 61 1.89 10.92 8.04
N ALA A 62 0.61 11.23 7.77
CA ALA A 62 -0.54 10.60 8.43
C ALA A 62 -0.66 9.09 8.14
N LEU A 63 0.05 8.57 7.12
CA LEU A 63 0.07 7.17 6.71
C LEU A 63 1.34 6.44 7.20
N ALA A 64 2.04 6.95 8.21
CA ALA A 64 3.28 6.35 8.72
C ALA A 64 3.14 4.87 9.17
N SER A 65 2.00 4.47 9.71
CA SER A 65 1.74 3.06 10.06
C SER A 65 1.68 2.16 8.82
N VAL A 66 1.08 2.66 7.73
CA VAL A 66 1.06 1.99 6.42
C VAL A 66 2.48 1.90 5.87
N GLN A 67 3.25 3.00 5.89
CA GLN A 67 4.65 2.99 5.47
C GLN A 67 5.47 1.94 6.23
N THR A 68 5.34 1.90 7.56
CA THR A 68 6.04 0.92 8.39
C THR A 68 5.67 -0.53 8.03
N TRP A 69 4.40 -0.79 7.77
CA TRP A 69 3.93 -2.10 7.32
C TRP A 69 4.48 -2.47 5.93
N ILE A 70 4.55 -1.52 5.00
CA ILE A 70 5.18 -1.70 3.68
C ILE A 70 6.66 -2.08 3.84
N ASP A 71 7.38 -1.37 4.69
CA ASP A 71 8.81 -1.62 4.92
C ASP A 71 9.05 -3.02 5.48
N ARG A 72 8.19 -3.48 6.40
CA ARG A 72 8.21 -4.87 6.90
C ARG A 72 7.99 -5.88 5.79
N ILE A 73 7.01 -5.66 4.91
CA ILE A 73 6.74 -6.53 3.76
C ILE A 73 7.94 -6.57 2.81
N ARG A 74 8.49 -5.40 2.45
CA ARG A 74 9.67 -5.27 1.60
C ARG A 74 10.89 -5.95 2.19
N ALA A 75 11.02 -5.96 3.52
CA ALA A 75 12.11 -6.62 4.21
C ALA A 75 11.99 -8.16 4.27
N ARG A 76 10.92 -8.77 3.75
CA ARG A 76 10.79 -10.23 3.71
C ARG A 76 11.66 -10.83 2.60
N PRO A 77 12.42 -11.92 2.85
CA PRO A 77 13.24 -12.56 1.82
C PRO A 77 12.46 -12.92 0.55
N SER A 78 11.25 -13.45 0.71
CA SER A 78 10.36 -13.84 -0.41
C SER A 78 9.88 -12.65 -1.26
N VAL A 79 9.94 -11.43 -0.72
CA VAL A 79 9.55 -10.20 -1.41
C VAL A 79 10.76 -9.52 -2.03
N ARG A 80 11.89 -9.45 -1.30
CA ARG A 80 13.15 -8.89 -1.82
C ARG A 80 13.63 -9.59 -3.09
N SER A 81 13.43 -10.91 -3.19
CA SER A 81 13.83 -11.68 -4.36
C SER A 81 13.05 -11.34 -5.64
N LEU A 82 11.97 -10.55 -5.56
CA LEU A 82 11.14 -10.17 -6.70
C LEU A 82 11.67 -8.96 -7.48
N GLY A 83 12.64 -8.20 -6.96
CA GLY A 83 13.22 -7.04 -7.65
C GLY A 83 12.22 -5.89 -7.91
N LEU A 84 11.22 -5.75 -7.04
CA LEU A 84 10.15 -4.74 -7.12
C LEU A 84 10.55 -3.37 -6.54
#